data_AF-D7DX54-F1
#
_entry.id   AF-D7DX54-F1
#
_cell.length_a   1.000
_cell.length_b   1.000
_cell.length_c   1.000
_cell.angle_alpha   90.00
_cell.angle_beta   90.00
_cell.angle_gamma   90.00
#
_symmetry.space_group_name_H-M   'P 1'
#
loop_
_entity.id
_entity.type
_entity.pdbx_description
1 polymer ?
#
loop_
_entity_poly.entity_id
_entity_poly.type
_entity_poly.pdbx_seq_one_letter_code
_entity_poly.pdbx_strand_id
1 'polypeptide(L)' 'MKKPHFADLKVCILTTISLLIVTACHGSFYQNTGEIKPKLSALPAECRLVKHELGESCVPIHPKWVH' A
#
# COMPACT_ATOMS: atom_id res chain seq x y z
N MET A 1 22.20 25.15 31.03
CA MET A 1 22.93 24.23 30.13
C MET A 1 21.96 23.18 29.59
N LYS A 2 21.56 23.26 28.31
CA LYS A 2 20.79 22.18 27.67
C LYS A 2 21.73 20.99 27.56
N LYS A 3 21.41 19.89 28.25
CA LYS A 3 22.25 18.69 28.30
C LYS A 3 22.37 18.13 26.87
N PRO A 4 23.58 17.99 26.31
CA PRO A 4 23.79 17.59 24.92
C PRO A 4 23.14 16.23 24.60
N HIS A 5 23.11 15.34 25.60
CA HIS A 5 22.43 14.04 25.55
C HIS A 5 20.96 14.09 25.14
N PHE A 6 20.26 15.19 25.43
CA PHE A 6 18.84 15.30 25.07
C PHE A 6 18.65 15.57 23.57
N ALA A 7 19.60 16.27 22.94
CA ALA A 7 19.59 16.49 21.50
C ALA A 7 19.92 15.18 20.76
N ASP A 8 20.93 14.44 21.21
CA ASP A 8 21.29 13.14 20.65
C ASP A 8 20.15 12.13 20.76
N LEU A 9 19.52 12.03 21.94
CA LEU A 9 18.37 11.14 22.15
C LEU A 9 17.22 11.47 21.17
N LYS A 10 16.96 12.77 20.96
CA LYS A 10 15.90 13.21 20.04
C LYS A 10 16.21 12.81 18.59
N VAL A 11 17.47 12.94 18.15
CA VAL A 11 17.90 12.52 16.81
C VAL A 11 17.80 11.01 16.64
N CYS A 12 18.21 10.22 17.64
CA CYS A 12 18.07 8.77 17.63
C CYS A 12 16.61 8.31 17.52
N ILE A 13 15.70 8.95 18.26
CA ILE A 13 14.27 8.61 18.20
C ILE A 13 13.69 8.94 16.81
N LEU A 14 13.99 10.12 16.27
CA LEU A 14 13.49 10.54 14.95
C LEU A 14 13.99 9.64 13.82
N THR A 15 15.26 9.26 13.85
CA THR A 15 15.86 8.35 12.87
C THR A 15 15.26 6.94 12.96
N THR A 16 15.05 6.42 14.17
CA THR A 16 14.41 5.12 14.39
C THR A 16 12.97 5.09 13.85
N ILE A 17 12.16 6.11 14.16
CA ILE A 17 10.79 6.21 13.66
C ILE A 17 10.76 6.28 12.13
N SER A 18 11.65 7.09 11.54
CA SER A 18 11.72 7.23 10.08
C SER A 18 12.08 5.90 9.41
N LEU A 19 13.05 5.17 9.95
CA LEU A 19 13.43 3.85 9.46
C LEU A 19 12.29 2.84 9.59
N LEU A 20 11.55 2.85 10.70
CA LEU A 20 10.37 1.99 10.90
C LEU A 20 9.26 2.28 9.89
N ILE A 21 8.99 3.56 9.58
CA ILE A 21 8.00 3.93 8.57
C ILE A 21 8.45 3.45 7.19
N VAL A 22 9.70 3.69 6.82
CA VAL A 22 10.27 3.23 5.53
C VAL A 22 10.23 1.70 5.43
N THR A 23 10.64 0.98 6.48
CA THR A 23 10.61 -0.49 6.48
C THR A 23 9.19 -1.05 6.54
N ALA A 24 8.22 -0.39 7.15
CA ALA A 24 6.82 -0.81 7.10
C ALA A 24 6.19 -0.60 5.71
N CYS A 25 6.45 0.55 5.09
CA CYS A 25 5.94 0.88 3.76
C CYS A 25 6.61 0.05 2.64
N HIS A 26 7.91 -0.23 2.75
CA HIS A 26 8.64 -1.01 1.76
C HIS A 26 8.75 -2.51 2.08
N GLY A 27 8.74 -2.90 3.36
CA GLY A 27 8.82 -4.30 3.79
C GLY A 27 7.55 -5.09 3.51
N SER A 28 6.41 -4.41 3.35
CA SER A 28 5.17 -5.00 2.84
C SER A 28 5.02 -4.90 1.32
N PHE A 29 5.99 -4.32 0.59
CA PHE A 29 6.03 -4.38 -0.88
C PHE A 29 6.46 -5.75 -1.42
N TYR A 30 6.68 -6.72 -0.52
CA TYR A 30 6.56 -8.15 -0.82
C TYR A 30 5.12 -8.63 -0.55
N GLN A 31 4.11 -7.83 -0.94
CA GLN A 31 2.78 -8.38 -1.16
C GLN A 31 2.88 -9.27 -2.39
N ASN A 32 2.99 -10.58 -2.16
CA ASN A 32 2.25 -11.59 -2.92
C ASN A 32 1.89 -11.18 -4.36
N THR A 33 2.89 -11.07 -5.24
CA THR A 33 2.67 -11.15 -6.69
C THR A 33 2.15 -12.54 -7.10
N GLY A 34 2.06 -13.47 -6.15
CA GLY A 34 1.23 -14.67 -6.23
C GLY A 34 -0.08 -14.48 -5.48
N GLU A 35 -1.18 -14.31 -6.21
CA GLU A 35 -2.56 -14.55 -5.74
C GLU A 35 -2.99 -13.86 -4.43
N ILE A 36 -3.28 -12.56 -4.50
CA ILE A 36 -4.59 -12.15 -3.96
C ILE A 36 -5.61 -12.56 -5.02
N LYS A 37 -5.92 -13.86 -5.10
CA LYS A 37 -7.21 -14.25 -5.66
C LYS A 37 -8.24 -13.63 -4.72
N PRO A 38 -9.04 -12.63 -5.16
CA PRO A 38 -10.27 -12.41 -4.44
C PRO A 38 -10.97 -13.77 -4.46
N LYS A 39 -11.51 -14.22 -3.33
CA LYS A 39 -12.55 -15.26 -3.34
C LYS A 39 -13.76 -14.71 -4.11
N LEU A 40 -13.63 -14.61 -5.42
CA LEU A 40 -14.71 -14.39 -6.36
C LEU A 40 -14.96 -15.73 -7.04
N SER A 41 -15.39 -16.70 -6.22
CA SER A 41 -16.26 -17.76 -6.73
C SER A 41 -17.58 -17.13 -7.15
N ALA A 42 -17.59 -16.36 -8.24
CA ALA A 42 -18.79 -15.94 -8.96
C ALA A 42 -18.39 -15.20 -10.24
N LEU A 43 -18.46 -15.93 -11.35
CA LEU A 43 -18.39 -15.49 -12.75
C LEU A 43 -17.02 -15.01 -13.27
N PRO A 44 -16.61 -15.43 -14.49
CA PRO A 44 -15.65 -14.68 -15.27
C PRO A 44 -16.34 -13.36 -15.65
N ALA A 45 -16.29 -12.36 -14.77
CA ALA A 45 -16.73 -11.03 -15.12
C ALA A 45 -15.71 -10.50 -16.13
N GLU A 46 -16.03 -10.64 -17.41
CA GLU A 46 -15.33 -9.93 -18.48
C GLU A 46 -15.19 -8.46 -18.03
N CYS A 47 -13.96 -7.96 -18.02
CA CYS A 47 -13.65 -6.60 -17.60
C CYS A 47 -12.97 -5.83 -18.72
N ARG A 48 -13.25 -4.52 -18.76
CA ARG A 48 -12.59 -3.59 -19.67
C ARG A 48 -11.42 -2.95 -18.92
N LEU A 49 -10.22 -3.09 -19.47
CA LEU A 49 -9.06 -2.35 -19.00
C LEU A 49 -9.17 -0.89 -19.44
N VAL A 50 -9.04 0.03 -18.48
CA VAL A 50 -9.07 1.48 -18.68
C VAL A 50 -7.74 2.06 -18.21
N LYS A 51 -7.09 2.83 -19.09
CA LYS A 51 -5.86 3.58 -18.78
C LYS A 51 -6.23 4.98 -18.27
N HIS A 52 -5.60 5.40 -17.20
CA HIS A 52 -5.71 6.74 -16.61
C HIS A 52 -4.34 7.23 -16.14
N GLU A 53 -4.21 8.51 -15.80
CA GLU A 53 -2.93 9.12 -15.36
C GLU A 53 -2.24 8.36 -14.21
N LEU A 54 -3.02 7.67 -13.36
CA LEU A 54 -2.53 6.89 -12.22
C LEU A 54 -2.22 5.42 -12.54
N GLY A 55 -2.31 4.98 -13.80
CA GLY A 55 -2.07 3.58 -14.22
C GLY A 55 -3.26 2.91 -14.92
N GLU A 56 -3.40 1.59 -14.75
CA GLU A 56 -4.43 0.77 -15.38
C GLU A 56 -5.43 0.25 -14.35
N SER A 57 -6.73 0.30 -14.69
CA SER A 57 -7.81 -0.22 -13.86
C SER A 57 -8.74 -1.13 -14.67
N CYS A 58 -9.15 -2.26 -14.08
CA CYS A 58 -10.06 -3.25 -14.68
C CYS A 58 -11.48 -2.96 -14.19
N VAL A 59 -12.31 -2.38 -15.06
CA VAL A 59 -13.71 -2.04 -14.76
C VAL A 59 -14.60 -3.18 -15.23
N PRO A 60 -15.45 -3.77 -14.36
CA PRO A 60 -16.38 -4.82 -14.77
C PRO A 60 -17.29 -4.35 -15.92
N ILE A 61 -17.49 -5.17 -16.95
CA ILE A 61 -18.39 -4.83 -18.07
C ILE A 61 -19.85 -4.69 -17.58
N HIS A 62 -20.22 -5.47 -16.57
CA HIS A 62 -21.55 -5.46 -15.97
C HIS A 62 -21.43 -5.13 -14.46
N PRO A 63 -21.29 -3.84 -14.10
CA PRO A 63 -21.25 -3.46 -12.68
C PRO A 63 -22.61 -3.71 -12.03
N LYS A 64 -22.59 -4.24 -10.81
CA LYS A 64 -23.78 -4.26 -9.96
C LYS A 64 -23.88 -2.90 -9.26
N TRP A 65 -25.05 -2.27 -9.35
CA TRP A 65 -25.34 -1.04 -8.64
C TRP A 65 -25.48 -1.36 -7.15
N VAL A 66 -24.75 -0.63 -6.30
CA VAL A 66 -24.93 -0.68 -4.86
C VAL A 66 -25.92 0.43 -4.51
N HIS A 67 -27.06 0.04 -3.94
CA HIS A 67 -28.12 0.94 -3.48
C HIS A 67 -27.91 1.27 -2.00
#